data_AF-A0A2Z6LTV6-F1
#
_entry.id   AF-A0A2Z6LTV6-F1
#
_cell.length_a   1.000
_cell.length_b   1.000
_cell.length_c   1.000
_cell.angle_alpha   90.00
_cell.angle_beta   90.00
_cell.angle_gamma   90.00
#
_symmetry.space_group_name_H-M   'P 1'
#
loop_
_entity.id
_entity.type
_entity.pdbx_description
1 polymer ?
#
loop_
_entity_poly.entity_id
_entity_poly.type
_entity_poly.pdbx_seq_one_letter_code
_entity_poly.pdbx_strand_id
1 'polypeptide(L)'
;MKGAHIGFPKLEEIYVDNLKLALQAEHNIESDDELRYYRECTVRAFLLYLIGATIFTNKSSQYVDVIFLTYLQDLSEVNTWNWGASGLAYLYNYLDAASRPKCGHHGGYNCLFQAWIMAHFNNLGMRYLDNNYTPEDPVAAKFVPLKGPKFPYEHRTTLDRMEVDEVTFCPYEDHRETRPFEDISWYTGWIMCGSAMICPYLPERVLRQYGHVQSIPRHPDVSAKAGMNRFSIAQTFSDYMTHNYVTEEIRGPKALNGFETDPGYIAWFYRVSHPRLWPPIEGNPARPANLEVLIEEDNANDKCDVFEICRTVRAEVREKLDSDLTLEEAREVLQKVYTDLEPVTTYSVRIRRKRQSGERKKEEEEATLRRGRSKSLGS
;
A
#
# COMPACT_ATOMS: atom_id res chain seq x y z
N MET A 1 -20.93 -0.19 -1.82
CA MET A 1 -21.76 0.77 -2.57
C MET A 1 -23.21 0.59 -2.12
N LYS A 2 -24.07 1.62 -2.11
CA LYS A 2 -25.52 1.42 -1.97
C LYS A 2 -26.07 1.14 -3.37
N GLY A 3 -26.00 -0.11 -3.81
CA GLY A 3 -26.44 -0.56 -5.12
C GLY A 3 -27.26 -1.85 -5.03
N ALA A 4 -27.87 -2.23 -6.15
CA ALA A 4 -28.54 -3.53 -6.26
C ALA A 4 -27.49 -4.64 -6.04
N HIS A 5 -27.84 -5.60 -5.19
CA HIS A 5 -27.01 -6.74 -4.84
C HIS A 5 -27.85 -8.00 -4.85
N ILE A 6 -27.19 -9.14 -5.01
CA ILE A 6 -27.83 -10.45 -4.98
C ILE A 6 -27.04 -11.39 -4.05
N GLY A 7 -27.77 -12.08 -3.18
CA GLY A 7 -27.18 -13.06 -2.26
C GLY A 7 -26.67 -14.29 -3.00
N PHE A 8 -25.56 -14.87 -2.54
CA PHE A 8 -25.00 -16.09 -3.14
C PHE A 8 -25.99 -17.27 -3.17
N PRO A 9 -26.81 -17.54 -2.12
CA PRO A 9 -27.84 -18.57 -2.20
C PRO A 9 -28.86 -18.32 -3.31
N LYS A 10 -29.24 -17.06 -3.54
CA LYS A 10 -30.18 -16.73 -4.61
C LYS A 10 -29.55 -16.90 -6.00
N LEU A 11 -28.26 -16.61 -6.14
CA LEU A 11 -27.54 -16.88 -7.39
C LEU A 11 -27.43 -18.37 -7.68
N GLU A 12 -27.22 -19.19 -6.65
CA GLU A 12 -27.20 -20.64 -6.78
C GLU A 12 -28.55 -21.18 -7.24
N GLU A 13 -29.67 -20.70 -6.67
CA GLU A 13 -31.02 -21.03 -7.15
C GLU A 13 -31.18 -20.67 -8.65
N ILE A 14 -30.83 -19.45 -9.04
CA ILE A 14 -30.93 -18.99 -10.44
C ILE A 14 -30.07 -19.85 -11.37
N TYR A 15 -28.86 -20.21 -10.95
CA TYR A 15 -27.98 -21.09 -11.70
C TYR A 15 -28.64 -22.47 -11.92
N VAL A 16 -29.14 -23.09 -10.84
CA VAL A 16 -29.76 -24.41 -10.89
C VAL A 16 -31.02 -24.41 -11.74
N ASP A 17 -31.85 -23.37 -11.63
CA ASP A 17 -33.10 -23.26 -12.39
C ASP A 17 -32.83 -23.08 -13.89
N ASN A 18 -31.91 -22.19 -14.27
CA ASN A 18 -31.55 -22.02 -15.68
C ASN A 18 -30.85 -23.26 -16.26
N LEU A 19 -30.04 -23.97 -15.46
CA LEU A 19 -29.41 -25.20 -15.90
C LEU A 19 -30.45 -26.29 -16.20
N LYS A 20 -31.47 -26.45 -15.33
CA LYS A 20 -32.58 -27.37 -15.58
C LYS A 20 -33.34 -27.03 -16.85
N LEU A 21 -33.65 -25.75 -17.06
CA LEU A 21 -34.34 -25.28 -18.27
C LEU A 21 -33.50 -25.52 -19.53
N ALA A 22 -32.19 -25.25 -19.49
CA ALA A 22 -31.29 -25.54 -20.61
C ALA A 22 -31.25 -27.03 -20.97
N LEU A 23 -31.18 -27.92 -19.96
CA LEU A 23 -31.18 -29.37 -20.18
C LEU A 23 -32.53 -29.88 -20.73
N GLN A 24 -33.64 -29.28 -20.30
CA GLN A 24 -34.97 -29.61 -20.81
C GLN A 24 -35.14 -29.14 -22.26
N ALA A 25 -34.74 -27.90 -22.58
CA ALA A 25 -34.79 -27.35 -23.93
C ALA A 25 -33.96 -28.18 -24.93
N GLU A 26 -32.78 -28.66 -24.51
CA GLU A 26 -31.93 -29.55 -25.30
C GLU A 26 -32.58 -30.91 -25.56
N HIS A 27 -33.32 -31.45 -24.59
CA HIS A 27 -34.04 -32.72 -24.74
C HIS A 27 -35.31 -32.61 -25.59
N ASN A 28 -36.03 -31.49 -25.45
CA ASN A 28 -37.33 -31.27 -26.07
C ASN A 28 -37.25 -30.73 -27.52
N ILE A 29 -36.04 -30.50 -28.05
CA ILE A 29 -35.82 -29.84 -29.36
C ILE A 29 -36.57 -28.50 -29.42
N GLU A 30 -36.45 -27.72 -28.34
CA GLU A 30 -36.92 -26.32 -28.33
C GLU A 30 -36.10 -25.46 -29.29
N SER A 31 -36.51 -24.21 -29.51
CA SER A 31 -35.78 -23.33 -30.43
C SER A 31 -34.33 -23.13 -29.97
N ASP A 32 -33.39 -23.07 -30.92
CA ASP A 32 -31.97 -22.81 -30.62
C ASP A 32 -31.80 -21.51 -29.80
N ASP A 33 -32.68 -20.53 -29.99
CA ASP A 33 -32.70 -19.26 -29.27
C ASP A 33 -33.05 -19.42 -27.78
N GLU A 34 -34.03 -20.27 -27.44
CA GLU A 34 -34.42 -20.55 -26.05
C GLU A 34 -33.32 -21.33 -25.33
N LEU A 35 -32.77 -22.36 -25.98
CA LEU A 35 -31.64 -23.13 -25.44
C LEU A 35 -30.44 -22.23 -25.19
N ARG A 36 -30.10 -21.37 -26.15
CA ARG A 36 -29.01 -20.39 -26.03
C ARG A 36 -29.26 -19.44 -24.87
N TYR A 37 -30.47 -18.89 -24.73
CA TYR A 37 -30.84 -18.00 -23.64
C TYR A 37 -30.62 -18.64 -22.26
N TYR A 38 -31.13 -19.85 -22.02
CA TYR A 38 -30.95 -20.53 -20.73
C TYR A 38 -29.49 -20.89 -20.44
N ARG A 39 -28.72 -21.29 -21.45
CA ARG A 39 -27.28 -21.55 -21.30
C ARG A 39 -26.53 -20.29 -20.90
N GLU A 40 -26.75 -19.17 -21.59
CA GLU A 40 -26.08 -17.93 -21.25
C GLU A 40 -26.47 -17.41 -19.85
N CYS A 41 -27.75 -17.52 -19.47
CA CYS A 41 -28.20 -17.16 -18.12
C CYS A 41 -27.52 -18.01 -17.03
N THR A 42 -27.39 -19.32 -17.28
CA THR A 42 -26.64 -20.24 -16.40
C THR A 42 -25.18 -19.78 -16.25
N VAL A 43 -24.51 -19.48 -17.37
CA VAL A 43 -23.10 -19.03 -17.36
C VAL A 43 -22.95 -17.70 -16.64
N ARG A 44 -23.84 -16.71 -16.88
CA ARG A 44 -23.79 -15.42 -16.17
C ARG A 44 -23.97 -15.56 -14.67
N ALA A 45 -24.90 -16.42 -14.22
CA ALA A 45 -25.12 -16.68 -12.80
C ALA A 45 -23.87 -17.30 -12.15
N PHE A 46 -23.27 -18.30 -12.80
CA PHE A 46 -22.03 -18.92 -12.35
C PHE A 46 -20.86 -17.94 -12.29
N LEU A 47 -20.62 -17.18 -13.36
CA LEU A 47 -19.52 -16.21 -13.43
C LEU A 47 -19.69 -15.10 -12.39
N LEU A 48 -20.92 -14.60 -12.18
CA LEU A 48 -21.18 -13.58 -11.17
C LEU A 48 -20.92 -14.11 -9.76
N TYR A 49 -21.33 -15.35 -9.48
CA TYR A 49 -20.98 -16.03 -8.22
C TYR A 49 -19.45 -16.11 -8.07
N LEU A 50 -18.76 -16.63 -9.10
CA LEU A 50 -17.33 -16.86 -9.08
C LEU A 50 -16.56 -15.57 -8.80
N ILE A 51 -16.77 -14.51 -9.59
CA ILE A 51 -16.04 -13.24 -9.41
C ILE A 51 -16.41 -12.57 -8.10
N GLY A 52 -17.66 -12.66 -7.65
CA GLY A 52 -18.13 -12.09 -6.38
C GLY A 52 -17.56 -12.80 -5.16
N ALA A 53 -17.37 -14.11 -5.24
CA ALA A 53 -16.82 -14.93 -4.17
C ALA A 53 -15.29 -14.96 -4.13
N THR A 54 -14.61 -14.52 -5.21
CA THR A 54 -13.14 -14.64 -5.32
C THR A 54 -12.43 -13.29 -5.53
N ILE A 55 -12.73 -12.55 -6.60
CA ILE A 55 -12.00 -11.34 -7.01
C ILE A 55 -12.57 -10.09 -6.31
N PHE A 56 -13.89 -9.97 -6.31
CA PHE A 56 -14.63 -8.78 -5.85
C PHE A 56 -15.38 -9.02 -4.55
N THR A 57 -14.74 -9.74 -3.61
CA THR A 57 -15.39 -10.06 -2.34
C THR A 57 -15.68 -8.80 -1.54
N ASN A 58 -16.88 -8.69 -0.97
CA ASN A 58 -17.21 -7.58 -0.09
C ASN A 58 -17.01 -7.95 1.38
N LYS A 59 -17.23 -6.98 2.27
CA LYS A 59 -17.10 -7.17 3.72
C LYS A 59 -18.02 -8.24 4.32
N SER A 60 -19.15 -8.52 3.66
CA SER A 60 -20.15 -9.47 4.15
C SER A 60 -19.83 -10.89 3.72
N SER A 61 -19.21 -11.08 2.55
CA SER A 61 -19.03 -12.39 1.91
C SER A 61 -20.34 -13.18 1.71
N GLN A 62 -21.50 -12.51 1.70
CA GLN A 62 -22.83 -13.14 1.53
C GLN A 62 -23.52 -12.80 0.22
N TYR A 63 -23.03 -11.78 -0.49
CA TYR A 63 -23.66 -11.25 -1.70
C TYR A 63 -22.61 -10.69 -2.64
N VAL A 64 -23.02 -10.43 -3.87
CA VAL A 64 -22.25 -9.72 -4.90
C VAL A 64 -23.06 -8.54 -5.45
N ASP A 65 -22.38 -7.45 -5.76
CA ASP A 65 -23.01 -6.27 -6.38
C ASP A 65 -23.41 -6.60 -7.82
N VAL A 66 -24.68 -6.37 -8.18
CA VAL A 66 -25.22 -6.71 -9.50
C VAL A 66 -24.60 -5.87 -10.62
N ILE A 67 -23.90 -4.78 -10.27
CA ILE A 67 -23.14 -3.97 -11.23
C ILE A 67 -22.15 -4.82 -12.05
N PHE A 68 -21.63 -5.92 -11.51
CA PHE A 68 -20.71 -6.77 -12.25
C PHE A 68 -21.36 -7.55 -13.40
N LEU A 69 -22.70 -7.65 -13.46
CA LEU A 69 -23.39 -8.22 -14.61
C LEU A 69 -23.15 -7.42 -15.90
N THR A 70 -22.83 -6.13 -15.81
CA THR A 70 -22.52 -5.33 -17.02
C THR A 70 -21.27 -5.84 -17.74
N TYR A 71 -20.31 -6.42 -17.00
CA TYR A 71 -19.11 -7.06 -17.57
C TYR A 71 -19.37 -8.48 -18.08
N LEU A 72 -20.53 -9.06 -17.75
CA LEU A 72 -20.94 -10.40 -18.15
C LEU A 72 -22.09 -10.37 -19.17
N GLN A 73 -22.48 -9.17 -19.64
CA GLN A 73 -23.58 -9.01 -20.60
C GLN A 73 -23.22 -9.69 -21.91
N ASP A 74 -22.02 -9.44 -22.44
CA ASP A 74 -21.48 -10.15 -23.58
C ASP A 74 -20.47 -11.20 -23.09
N LEU A 75 -20.85 -12.47 -23.18
CA LEU A 75 -20.01 -13.58 -22.76
C LEU A 75 -18.79 -13.78 -23.66
N SER A 76 -18.83 -13.29 -24.90
CA SER A 76 -17.69 -13.40 -25.83
C SER A 76 -16.56 -12.43 -25.51
N GLU A 77 -16.86 -11.34 -24.79
CA GLU A 77 -15.89 -10.34 -24.33
C GLU A 77 -15.37 -10.64 -22.92
N VAL A 78 -15.93 -11.62 -22.19
CA VAL A 78 -15.54 -11.90 -20.80
C VAL A 78 -14.04 -12.18 -20.68
N ASN A 79 -13.44 -12.87 -21.65
CA ASN A 79 -12.00 -13.19 -21.63
C ASN A 79 -11.10 -12.03 -22.07
N THR A 80 -11.64 -10.94 -22.64
CA THR A 80 -10.86 -9.78 -23.12
C THR A 80 -10.65 -8.73 -22.01
N TRP A 81 -11.46 -8.77 -20.95
CA TRP A 81 -11.30 -7.88 -19.81
C TRP A 81 -10.03 -8.15 -19.01
N ASN A 82 -9.38 -7.06 -18.56
CA ASN A 82 -8.27 -7.16 -17.61
C ASN A 82 -8.79 -7.36 -16.16
N TRP A 83 -9.15 -8.59 -15.85
CA TRP A 83 -9.60 -8.99 -14.51
C TRP A 83 -8.53 -8.79 -13.43
N GLY A 84 -7.24 -8.91 -13.79
CA GLY A 84 -6.12 -8.69 -12.88
C GLY A 84 -6.04 -7.24 -12.38
N ALA A 85 -6.01 -6.28 -13.30
CA ALA A 85 -5.98 -4.86 -12.96
C ALA A 85 -7.25 -4.43 -12.21
N SER A 86 -8.41 -4.94 -12.61
CA SER A 86 -9.67 -4.69 -11.91
C SER A 86 -9.66 -5.27 -10.48
N GLY A 87 -9.17 -6.50 -10.32
CA GLY A 87 -9.02 -7.15 -9.02
C GLY A 87 -8.03 -6.43 -8.10
N LEU A 88 -6.90 -5.95 -8.65
CA LEU A 88 -5.96 -5.10 -7.92
C LEU A 88 -6.59 -3.77 -7.50
N ALA A 89 -7.33 -3.10 -8.41
CA ALA A 89 -8.00 -1.85 -8.09
C ALA A 89 -8.99 -2.02 -6.94
N TYR A 90 -9.73 -3.12 -6.97
CA TYR A 90 -10.68 -3.49 -5.94
C TYR A 90 -9.95 -3.81 -4.61
N LEU A 91 -8.90 -4.64 -4.64
CA LEU A 91 -8.08 -4.97 -3.46
C LEU A 91 -7.47 -3.73 -2.80
N TYR A 92 -6.85 -2.83 -3.58
CA TYR A 92 -6.19 -1.63 -3.07
C TYR A 92 -7.17 -0.68 -2.39
N ASN A 93 -8.39 -0.54 -2.91
CA ASN A 93 -9.44 0.24 -2.24
C ASN A 93 -9.82 -0.34 -0.87
N TYR A 94 -9.87 -1.67 -0.75
CA TYR A 94 -10.13 -2.32 0.54
C TYR A 94 -8.94 -2.27 1.49
N LEU A 95 -7.70 -2.30 0.98
CA LEU A 95 -6.50 -2.11 1.80
C LEU A 95 -6.40 -0.66 2.31
N ASP A 96 -6.69 0.34 1.48
CA ASP A 96 -6.78 1.73 1.92
C ASP A 96 -7.82 1.89 3.02
N ALA A 97 -9.02 1.33 2.83
CA ALA A 97 -10.06 1.35 3.85
C ALA A 97 -9.62 0.62 5.14
N ALA A 98 -8.94 -0.53 5.03
CA ALA A 98 -8.44 -1.32 6.14
C ALA A 98 -7.32 -0.62 6.94
N SER A 99 -6.55 0.27 6.30
CA SER A 99 -5.51 1.05 6.97
C SER A 99 -6.06 2.07 7.98
N ARG A 100 -7.37 2.35 7.95
CA ARG A 100 -8.02 3.37 8.78
C ARG A 100 -8.39 2.79 10.17
N PRO A 101 -8.17 3.51 11.29
CA PRO A 101 -8.29 2.99 12.68
C PRO A 101 -9.63 2.37 13.12
N LYS A 102 -10.69 2.41 12.29
CA LYS A 102 -12.04 1.91 12.62
C LYS A 102 -12.55 0.86 11.63
N CYS A 103 -11.71 0.37 10.72
CA CYS A 103 -12.13 -0.67 9.78
C CYS A 103 -12.06 -2.04 10.46
N GLY A 104 -13.21 -2.66 10.71
CA GLY A 104 -13.29 -3.99 11.34
C GLY A 104 -13.38 -5.17 10.37
N HIS A 105 -13.59 -4.90 9.07
CA HIS A 105 -13.81 -5.94 8.06
C HIS A 105 -13.15 -5.58 6.73
N HIS A 106 -12.52 -6.58 6.11
CA HIS A 106 -11.80 -6.48 4.84
C HIS A 106 -12.55 -7.26 3.75
N GLY A 107 -12.26 -6.93 2.49
CA GLY A 107 -12.79 -7.57 1.29
C GLY A 107 -11.79 -7.36 0.15
N GLY A 108 -12.18 -7.76 -1.04
CA GLY A 108 -11.40 -7.69 -2.26
C GLY A 108 -10.77 -9.02 -2.63
N TYR A 109 -9.64 -8.98 -3.34
CA TYR A 109 -9.05 -10.18 -3.89
C TYR A 109 -8.22 -10.94 -2.84
N ASN A 110 -8.91 -11.50 -1.83
CA ASN A 110 -8.29 -12.06 -0.63
C ASN A 110 -7.35 -13.23 -0.92
N CYS A 111 -7.70 -14.11 -1.87
CA CYS A 111 -6.84 -15.22 -2.28
C CYS A 111 -5.49 -14.72 -2.81
N LEU A 112 -5.52 -13.69 -3.67
CA LEU A 112 -4.30 -13.03 -4.17
C LEU A 112 -3.49 -12.42 -3.01
N PHE A 113 -4.15 -11.70 -2.09
CA PHE A 113 -3.47 -11.06 -0.97
C PHE A 113 -2.82 -12.07 -0.01
N GLN A 114 -3.52 -13.17 0.29
CA GLN A 114 -2.98 -14.27 1.11
C GLN A 114 -1.82 -14.98 0.43
N ALA A 115 -1.95 -15.31 -0.86
CA ALA A 115 -0.88 -15.92 -1.63
C ALA A 115 0.36 -15.01 -1.69
N TRP A 116 0.17 -13.70 -1.89
CA TRP A 116 1.24 -12.70 -1.85
C TRP A 116 1.94 -12.70 -0.48
N ILE A 117 1.19 -12.66 0.63
CA ILE A 117 1.77 -12.74 1.98
C ILE A 117 2.61 -14.01 2.14
N MET A 118 2.07 -15.17 1.77
CA MET A 118 2.74 -16.46 1.92
C MET A 118 3.96 -16.63 1.00
N ALA A 119 3.97 -15.96 -0.14
CA ALA A 119 5.10 -15.96 -1.06
C ALA A 119 6.25 -15.06 -0.57
N HIS A 120 5.93 -13.90 -0.01
CA HIS A 120 6.93 -12.89 0.38
C HIS A 120 7.43 -13.07 1.82
N PHE A 121 6.60 -13.55 2.74
CA PHE A 121 6.93 -13.57 4.16
C PHE A 121 6.95 -14.99 4.72
N ASN A 122 8.14 -15.59 4.76
CA ASN A 122 8.28 -16.98 5.21
C ASN A 122 7.84 -17.19 6.66
N ASN A 123 8.09 -16.20 7.50
CA ASN A 123 7.81 -16.24 8.93
C ASN A 123 6.41 -15.69 9.28
N LEU A 124 5.63 -15.21 8.29
CA LEU A 124 4.29 -14.67 8.51
C LEU A 124 3.22 -15.63 7.98
N GLY A 125 2.57 -16.32 8.91
CA GLY A 125 1.49 -17.26 8.60
C GLY A 125 1.99 -18.71 8.57
N MET A 126 1.26 -19.56 9.28
CA MET A 126 1.51 -20.99 9.30
C MET A 126 1.00 -21.58 7.97
N ARG A 127 1.83 -22.35 7.28
CA ARG A 127 1.46 -23.04 6.04
C ARG A 127 2.32 -24.28 5.84
N TYR A 128 1.83 -25.22 5.06
CA TYR A 128 2.69 -26.22 4.43
C TYR A 128 2.72 -25.99 2.92
N LEU A 129 3.79 -26.47 2.28
CA LEU A 129 3.93 -26.46 0.84
C LEU A 129 3.27 -27.71 0.28
N ASP A 130 2.47 -27.57 -0.78
CA ASP A 130 1.95 -28.72 -1.50
C ASP A 130 3.08 -29.39 -2.28
N ASN A 131 3.34 -30.67 -1.99
CA ASN A 131 4.39 -31.45 -2.64
C ASN A 131 4.07 -31.77 -4.10
N ASN A 132 2.81 -31.64 -4.53
CA ASN A 132 2.38 -31.86 -5.90
C ASN A 132 2.39 -30.57 -6.74
N TYR A 133 2.83 -29.45 -6.16
CA TYR A 133 2.89 -28.17 -6.84
C TYR A 133 3.80 -28.22 -8.07
N THR A 134 3.31 -27.70 -9.19
CA THR A 134 4.08 -27.53 -10.42
C THR A 134 4.15 -26.04 -10.82
N PRO A 135 5.22 -25.57 -11.51
CA PRO A 135 5.29 -24.19 -12.00
C PRO A 135 4.17 -23.80 -12.99
N GLU A 136 3.43 -24.76 -13.53
CA GLU A 136 2.24 -24.56 -14.36
C GLU A 136 1.00 -24.14 -13.54
N ASP A 137 0.96 -24.50 -12.26
CA ASP A 137 -0.13 -24.17 -11.35
C ASP A 137 -0.10 -22.70 -10.92
N PRO A 138 -1.24 -22.11 -10.53
CA PRO A 138 -1.24 -20.81 -9.87
C PRO A 138 -0.42 -20.87 -8.58
N VAL A 139 0.43 -19.86 -8.34
CA VAL A 139 1.31 -19.80 -7.15
C VAL A 139 0.56 -19.95 -5.82
N ALA A 140 -0.70 -19.52 -5.76
CA ALA A 140 -1.57 -19.72 -4.60
C ALA A 140 -1.75 -21.20 -4.24
N ALA A 141 -1.75 -22.11 -5.23
CA ALA A 141 -1.88 -23.55 -5.03
C ALA A 141 -0.66 -24.18 -4.33
N LYS A 142 0.49 -23.51 -4.35
CA LYS A 142 1.70 -23.95 -3.62
C LYS A 142 1.47 -24.00 -2.11
N PHE A 143 0.56 -23.17 -1.60
CA PHE A 143 0.44 -22.94 -0.16
C PHE A 143 -0.88 -23.46 0.37
N VAL A 144 -0.81 -24.31 1.40
CA VAL A 144 -2.00 -24.66 2.18
C VAL A 144 -1.99 -23.90 3.50
N PRO A 145 -2.93 -22.97 3.70
CA PRO A 145 -2.94 -22.13 4.89
C PRO A 145 -3.31 -22.95 6.13
N LEU A 146 -2.54 -22.77 7.19
CA LEU A 146 -2.83 -23.29 8.52
C LEU A 146 -3.35 -22.16 9.42
N LYS A 147 -3.99 -22.55 10.52
CA LYS A 147 -4.47 -21.60 11.52
C LYS A 147 -3.27 -20.89 12.15
N GLY A 148 -3.16 -19.59 11.91
CA GLY A 148 -2.14 -18.74 12.53
C GLY A 148 -2.38 -18.50 14.02
N PRO A 149 -1.48 -17.72 14.66
CA PRO A 149 -1.67 -17.13 15.97
C PRO A 149 -3.10 -16.67 16.27
N LYS A 150 -3.58 -16.97 17.48
CA LYS A 150 -4.93 -16.57 17.91
C LYS A 150 -5.06 -15.05 18.09
N PHE A 151 -3.95 -14.36 18.39
CA PHE A 151 -3.98 -12.96 18.78
C PHE A 151 -3.28 -12.05 17.76
N PRO A 152 -3.91 -10.93 17.34
CA PRO A 152 -3.34 -10.01 16.35
C PRO A 152 -1.99 -9.38 16.72
N TYR A 153 -1.69 -9.24 18.02
CA TYR A 153 -0.43 -8.63 18.47
C TYR A 153 0.79 -9.50 18.16
N GLU A 154 0.61 -10.83 18.05
CA GLU A 154 1.69 -11.75 17.68
C GLU A 154 2.14 -11.48 16.24
N HIS A 155 1.19 -11.38 15.30
CA HIS A 155 1.47 -11.00 13.91
C HIS A 155 2.11 -9.62 13.80
N ARG A 156 1.64 -8.63 14.58
CA ARG A 156 2.25 -7.29 14.61
C ARG A 156 3.68 -7.34 15.11
N THR A 157 3.94 -8.11 16.16
CA THR A 157 5.29 -8.28 16.72
C THR A 157 6.23 -8.93 15.73
N THR A 158 5.78 -9.97 15.01
CA THR A 158 6.55 -10.59 13.92
C THR A 158 6.87 -9.57 12.83
N LEU A 159 5.87 -8.81 12.35
CA LEU A 159 6.08 -7.77 11.34
C LEU A 159 7.01 -6.64 11.81
N ASP A 160 6.92 -6.25 13.08
CA ASP A 160 7.72 -5.16 13.63
C ASP A 160 9.20 -5.53 13.75
N ARG A 161 9.49 -6.81 13.99
CA ARG A 161 10.83 -7.39 14.14
C ARG A 161 11.39 -8.01 12.87
N MET A 162 10.62 -8.01 11.78
CA MET A 162 11.01 -8.63 10.54
C MET A 162 12.18 -7.87 9.93
N GLU A 163 13.28 -8.59 9.70
CA GLU A 163 14.45 -8.08 9.01
C GLU A 163 14.28 -8.20 7.49
N VAL A 164 15.10 -7.46 6.75
CA VAL A 164 14.95 -7.36 5.30
C VAL A 164 15.30 -8.67 4.59
N ASP A 165 16.23 -9.45 5.15
CA ASP A 165 16.64 -10.77 4.64
C ASP A 165 15.61 -11.87 4.91
N GLU A 166 14.66 -11.65 5.83
CA GLU A 166 13.53 -12.56 6.05
C GLU A 166 12.41 -12.42 4.99
N VAL A 167 12.52 -11.41 4.11
CA VAL A 167 11.56 -11.13 3.04
C VAL A 167 12.07 -11.67 1.72
N THR A 168 11.27 -12.54 1.10
CA THR A 168 11.51 -12.96 -0.29
C THR A 168 10.97 -11.89 -1.23
N PHE A 169 11.83 -11.09 -1.85
CA PHE A 169 11.37 -10.02 -2.74
C PHE A 169 10.90 -10.53 -4.10
N CYS A 170 11.54 -11.54 -4.68
CA CYS A 170 11.22 -12.07 -6.01
C CYS A 170 10.69 -13.53 -5.96
N PRO A 171 9.58 -13.82 -5.27
CA PRO A 171 9.15 -15.21 -5.06
C PRO A 171 8.59 -15.91 -6.31
N TYR A 172 8.47 -15.17 -7.42
CA TYR A 172 7.87 -15.64 -8.67
C TYR A 172 8.89 -15.88 -9.79
N GLU A 173 10.20 -15.74 -9.54
CA GLU A 173 11.22 -15.91 -10.58
C GLU A 173 11.18 -17.28 -11.25
N ASP A 174 11.03 -18.35 -10.47
CA ASP A 174 10.90 -19.73 -10.99
C ASP A 174 9.68 -19.92 -11.90
N HIS A 175 8.67 -19.05 -11.79
CA HIS A 175 7.45 -19.12 -12.61
C HIS A 175 7.60 -18.36 -13.92
N ARG A 176 8.67 -17.58 -14.11
CA ARG A 176 8.81 -16.75 -15.31
C ARG A 176 9.06 -17.55 -16.57
N GLU A 177 9.53 -18.80 -16.44
CA GLU A 177 9.68 -19.71 -17.58
C GLU A 177 8.31 -20.17 -18.12
N THR A 178 7.36 -20.49 -17.23
CA THR A 178 6.00 -20.94 -17.60
C THR A 178 5.02 -19.80 -17.81
N ARG A 179 5.19 -18.71 -17.06
CA ARG A 179 4.38 -17.48 -17.07
C ARG A 179 5.30 -16.27 -17.23
N PRO A 180 5.69 -15.94 -18.48
CA PRO A 180 6.53 -14.80 -18.76
C PRO A 180 5.98 -13.50 -18.16
N PHE A 181 6.89 -12.61 -17.81
CA PHE A 181 6.52 -11.31 -17.29
C PHE A 181 5.93 -10.43 -18.40
N GLU A 182 4.68 -10.01 -18.22
CA GLU A 182 3.97 -9.17 -19.19
C GLU A 182 4.31 -7.68 -19.00
N ASP A 183 4.62 -6.99 -20.11
CA ASP A 183 5.04 -5.59 -20.10
C ASP A 183 4.04 -4.63 -19.45
N ILE A 184 2.74 -4.95 -19.51
CA ILE A 184 1.68 -4.16 -18.87
C ILE A 184 1.88 -4.04 -17.35
N SER A 185 2.64 -4.93 -16.72
CA SER A 185 2.97 -4.87 -15.30
C SER A 185 3.90 -3.68 -14.95
N TRP A 186 4.53 -3.05 -15.96
CA TRP A 186 5.23 -1.77 -15.83
C TRP A 186 4.34 -0.54 -16.04
N TYR A 187 3.03 -0.73 -16.21
CA TYR A 187 2.08 0.37 -16.19
C TYR A 187 2.25 1.21 -14.92
N THR A 188 2.21 2.53 -15.03
CA THR A 188 2.17 3.42 -13.87
C THR A 188 1.10 4.47 -14.08
N GLY A 189 0.11 4.52 -13.19
CA GLY A 189 -1.04 5.40 -13.35
C GLY A 189 -2.28 4.87 -12.64
N TRP A 190 -3.46 5.37 -13.02
CA TRP A 190 -4.71 4.93 -12.42
C TRP A 190 -5.15 3.58 -12.98
N ILE A 191 -5.51 2.64 -12.11
CA ILE A 191 -6.28 1.44 -12.45
C ILE A 191 -7.69 1.56 -11.86
N MET A 192 -8.65 0.85 -12.46
CA MET A 192 -10.04 0.95 -12.04
C MET A 192 -10.79 -0.37 -12.11
N CYS A 193 -11.80 -0.49 -11.25
CA CYS A 193 -12.86 -1.47 -11.32
C CYS A 193 -14.20 -0.72 -11.20
N GLY A 194 -14.89 -0.55 -12.33
CA GLY A 194 -16.05 0.32 -12.43
C GLY A 194 -15.75 1.78 -12.09
N SER A 195 -16.76 2.52 -11.66
CA SER A 195 -16.67 3.97 -11.40
C SER A 195 -16.27 4.31 -9.96
N ALA A 196 -16.29 3.35 -9.05
CA ALA A 196 -16.14 3.58 -7.61
C ALA A 196 -14.80 3.09 -7.05
N MET A 197 -14.16 2.10 -7.70
CA MET A 197 -12.90 1.53 -7.23
C MET A 197 -11.78 2.01 -8.16
N ILE A 198 -11.22 3.17 -7.87
CA ILE A 198 -10.16 3.80 -8.65
C ILE A 198 -8.97 4.02 -7.72
N CYS A 199 -7.78 3.57 -8.12
CA CYS A 199 -6.58 3.72 -7.29
C CYS A 199 -5.31 3.81 -8.14
N PRO A 200 -4.24 4.43 -7.64
CA PRO A 200 -2.98 4.47 -8.35
C PRO A 200 -2.26 3.11 -8.27
N TYR A 201 -1.74 2.67 -9.40
CA TYR A 201 -0.81 1.55 -9.53
C TYR A 201 0.58 2.11 -9.85
N LEU A 202 1.53 1.91 -8.94
CA LEU A 202 2.84 2.55 -8.96
C LEU A 202 3.94 1.50 -8.74
N PRO A 203 4.30 0.70 -9.77
CA PRO A 203 5.25 -0.41 -9.63
C PRO A 203 6.66 0.07 -9.23
N GLU A 204 7.02 1.32 -9.55
CA GLU A 204 8.27 1.96 -9.10
C GLU A 204 8.42 2.04 -7.57
N ARG A 205 7.33 1.89 -6.80
CA ARG A 205 7.38 1.87 -5.32
C ARG A 205 7.81 0.51 -4.75
N VAL A 206 7.86 -0.52 -5.59
CA VAL A 206 8.13 -1.90 -5.22
C VAL A 206 9.07 -2.58 -6.21
N LEU A 207 10.07 -1.84 -6.73
CA LEU A 207 11.07 -2.31 -7.70
C LEU A 207 11.78 -3.59 -7.26
N ARG A 208 12.01 -3.77 -5.95
CA ARG A 208 12.55 -5.02 -5.38
C ARG A 208 11.72 -6.25 -5.74
N GLN A 209 10.38 -6.12 -5.83
CA GLN A 209 9.53 -7.24 -6.24
C GLN A 209 9.69 -7.64 -7.71
N TYR A 210 10.27 -6.75 -8.51
CA TYR A 210 10.57 -6.96 -9.92
C TYR A 210 12.05 -7.32 -10.17
N GLY A 211 12.86 -7.47 -9.11
CA GLY A 211 14.28 -7.80 -9.18
C GLY A 211 15.17 -6.60 -9.53
N HIS A 212 14.75 -5.39 -9.16
CA HIS A 212 15.51 -4.16 -9.35
C HIS A 212 15.90 -3.53 -8.03
N VAL A 213 17.01 -2.79 -8.03
CA VAL A 213 17.43 -1.96 -6.90
C VAL A 213 16.36 -0.90 -6.66
N GLN A 214 15.94 -0.73 -5.41
CA GLN A 214 14.88 0.23 -5.11
C GLN A 214 15.42 1.65 -4.99
N SER A 215 15.08 2.48 -5.98
CA SER A 215 15.30 3.92 -5.98
C SER A 215 14.18 4.67 -5.23
N ILE A 216 14.39 5.97 -4.97
CA ILE A 216 13.33 6.85 -4.49
C ILE A 216 12.30 7.02 -5.62
N PRO A 217 11.04 6.58 -5.44
CA PRO A 217 10.02 6.65 -6.48
C PRO A 217 9.63 8.10 -6.76
N ARG A 218 9.11 8.36 -7.97
CA ARG A 218 8.60 9.67 -8.34
C ARG A 218 7.36 10.01 -7.51
N HIS A 219 7.01 11.29 -7.50
CA HIS A 219 5.79 11.72 -6.84
C HIS A 219 4.57 11.07 -7.52
N PRO A 220 3.58 10.54 -6.78
CA PRO A 220 2.42 9.85 -7.37
C PRO A 220 1.70 10.65 -8.44
N ASP A 221 1.60 11.98 -8.27
CA ASP A 221 0.93 12.87 -9.23
C ASP A 221 1.60 12.94 -10.61
N VAL A 222 2.86 12.51 -10.73
CA VAL A 222 3.54 12.42 -12.02
C VAL A 222 2.85 11.37 -12.90
N SER A 223 2.60 10.19 -12.33
CA SER A 223 2.02 9.04 -13.05
C SER A 223 0.49 8.96 -12.92
N ALA A 224 -0.05 9.34 -11.76
CA ALA A 224 -1.45 9.23 -11.40
C ALA A 224 -2.03 10.62 -11.06
N LYS A 225 -2.14 11.48 -12.08
CA LYS A 225 -2.65 12.85 -11.94
C LYS A 225 -4.04 12.89 -11.30
N ALA A 226 -4.22 13.73 -10.28
CA ALA A 226 -5.51 13.90 -9.63
C ALA A 226 -6.59 14.44 -10.59
N GLY A 227 -7.84 14.03 -10.36
CA GLY A 227 -9.00 14.57 -11.10
C GLY A 227 -9.26 13.95 -12.47
N MET A 228 -8.53 12.90 -12.87
CA MET A 228 -8.83 12.16 -14.10
C MET A 228 -10.20 11.48 -14.01
N ASN A 229 -11.00 11.59 -15.07
CA ASN A 229 -12.26 10.85 -15.18
C ASN A 229 -12.03 9.44 -15.75
N ARG A 230 -13.04 8.57 -15.63
CA ARG A 230 -12.96 7.16 -16.06
C ARG A 230 -12.55 6.96 -17.53
N PHE A 231 -12.94 7.87 -18.42
CA PHE A 231 -12.64 7.77 -19.85
C PHE A 231 -11.18 8.13 -20.11
N SER A 232 -10.69 9.18 -19.47
CA SER A 232 -9.27 9.54 -19.51
C SER A 232 -8.38 8.45 -18.92
N ILE A 233 -8.81 7.81 -17.83
CA ILE A 233 -8.12 6.67 -17.23
C ILE A 233 -8.07 5.50 -18.23
N ALA A 234 -9.20 5.13 -18.82
CA ALA A 234 -9.25 4.04 -19.80
C ALA A 234 -8.36 4.31 -21.02
N GLN A 235 -8.38 5.52 -21.57
CA GLN A 235 -7.52 5.90 -22.69
C GLN A 235 -6.03 5.82 -22.31
N THR A 236 -5.67 6.35 -21.13
CA THR A 236 -4.29 6.34 -20.64
C THR A 236 -3.78 4.91 -20.41
N PHE A 237 -4.65 4.03 -19.91
CA PHE A 237 -4.33 2.62 -19.73
C PHE A 237 -4.15 1.90 -21.08
N SER A 238 -4.99 2.21 -22.08
CA SER A 238 -4.87 1.66 -23.43
C SER A 238 -3.57 2.10 -24.10
N ASP A 239 -3.17 3.36 -23.93
CA ASP A 239 -1.97 3.94 -24.55
C ASP A 239 -0.75 3.91 -23.62
N TYR A 240 -0.70 2.98 -22.66
CA TYR A 240 0.22 3.06 -21.53
C TYR A 240 1.70 3.15 -21.91
N MET A 241 2.10 2.49 -22.99
CA MET A 241 3.50 2.48 -23.46
C MET A 241 4.02 3.87 -23.83
N THR A 242 3.12 4.83 -24.11
CA THR A 242 3.51 6.17 -24.56
C THR A 242 3.94 7.08 -23.41
N HIS A 243 3.19 7.11 -22.30
CA HIS A 243 3.38 8.10 -21.23
C HIS A 243 3.29 7.49 -19.81
N ASN A 244 2.81 6.26 -19.67
CA ASN A 244 2.46 5.63 -18.40
C ASN A 244 3.13 4.27 -18.23
N TYR A 245 4.40 4.21 -18.64
CA TYR A 245 5.25 3.03 -18.56
C TYR A 245 6.52 3.36 -17.78
N VAL A 246 6.89 2.49 -16.85
CA VAL A 246 8.17 2.60 -16.14
C VAL A 246 9.27 2.07 -17.05
N THR A 247 10.03 3.00 -17.66
CA THR A 247 11.14 2.70 -18.57
C THR A 247 12.31 2.03 -17.84
N GLU A 248 13.22 1.41 -18.60
CA GLU A 248 14.42 0.76 -18.02
C GLU A 248 15.27 1.72 -17.21
N GLU A 249 15.39 2.98 -17.64
CA GLU A 249 16.09 4.04 -16.91
C GLU A 249 15.46 4.26 -15.52
N ILE A 250 14.13 4.30 -15.43
CA ILE A 250 13.41 4.50 -14.15
C ILE A 250 13.50 3.24 -13.27
N ARG A 251 13.50 2.04 -13.88
CA ARG A 251 13.65 0.78 -13.13
C ARG A 251 15.00 0.68 -12.43
N GLY A 252 16.03 1.33 -12.96
CA GLY A 252 17.38 1.23 -12.44
C GLY A 252 18.00 -0.16 -12.63
N PRO A 253 19.16 -0.41 -12.02
CA PRO A 253 19.89 -1.66 -12.19
C PRO A 253 19.14 -2.86 -11.62
N LYS A 254 19.45 -4.05 -12.14
CA LYS A 254 19.03 -5.31 -11.53
C LYS A 254 19.69 -5.47 -10.16
N ALA A 255 18.90 -5.89 -9.18
CA ALA A 255 19.42 -6.20 -7.86
C ALA A 255 20.09 -7.58 -7.87
N LEU A 256 21.25 -7.70 -7.24
CA LEU A 256 21.85 -9.02 -6.99
C LEU A 256 21.18 -9.70 -5.79
N ASN A 257 20.80 -8.89 -4.80
CA ASN A 257 20.09 -9.30 -3.60
C ASN A 257 18.79 -8.50 -3.47
N GLY A 258 17.72 -9.18 -3.06
CA GLY A 258 16.39 -8.57 -2.96
C GLY A 258 16.30 -7.37 -2.01
N PHE A 259 17.27 -7.16 -1.11
CA PHE A 259 17.27 -6.06 -0.14
C PHE A 259 17.96 -4.78 -0.63
N GLU A 260 18.54 -4.76 -1.83
CA GLU A 260 19.30 -3.61 -2.36
C GLU A 260 18.44 -2.37 -2.62
N THR A 261 18.97 -1.20 -2.24
CA THR A 261 18.31 0.10 -2.40
C THR A 261 19.33 1.19 -2.73
N ASP A 262 18.90 2.24 -3.42
CA ASP A 262 19.73 3.42 -3.63
C ASP A 262 19.98 4.16 -2.30
N PRO A 263 21.12 4.86 -2.17
CA PRO A 263 21.37 5.73 -1.02
C PRO A 263 20.22 6.74 -0.81
N GLY A 264 19.74 6.87 0.43
CA GLY A 264 18.65 7.80 0.78
C GLY A 264 17.24 7.20 0.64
N TYR A 265 17.09 6.03 -0.01
CA TYR A 265 15.77 5.41 -0.14
C TYR A 265 15.22 4.97 1.22
N ILE A 266 16.05 4.35 2.08
CA ILE A 266 15.55 3.83 3.35
C ILE A 266 15.13 4.98 4.26
N ALA A 267 15.94 6.03 4.34
CA ALA A 267 15.57 7.29 4.98
C ALA A 267 14.23 7.84 4.47
N TRP A 268 14.09 7.98 3.14
CA TRP A 268 12.86 8.44 2.51
C TRP A 268 11.66 7.52 2.85
N PHE A 269 11.85 6.21 2.85
CA PHE A 269 10.81 5.22 3.14
C PHE A 269 10.27 5.40 4.56
N TYR A 270 11.13 5.52 5.56
CA TYR A 270 10.72 5.75 6.95
C TYR A 270 10.05 7.11 7.15
N ARG A 271 10.51 8.14 6.44
CA ARG A 271 9.97 9.50 6.54
C ARG A 271 8.61 9.68 5.88
N VAL A 272 8.40 9.06 4.71
CA VAL A 272 7.25 9.32 3.83
C VAL A 272 6.27 8.15 3.80
N SER A 273 6.77 6.92 3.66
CA SER A 273 5.96 5.74 3.34
C SER A 273 5.65 4.84 4.54
N HIS A 274 6.40 4.96 5.64
CA HIS A 274 6.25 4.13 6.83
C HIS A 274 6.11 4.96 8.13
N PRO A 275 5.13 5.89 8.21
CA PRO A 275 4.90 6.63 9.44
C PRO A 275 4.53 5.65 10.57
N ARG A 276 5.16 5.80 11.74
CA ARG A 276 4.80 4.99 12.93
C ARG A 276 3.37 5.32 13.36
N LEU A 277 2.42 4.45 13.00
CA LEU A 277 0.99 4.67 13.27
C LEU A 277 0.58 4.31 14.70
N TRP A 278 1.30 3.40 15.36
CA TRP A 278 0.98 2.91 16.69
C TRP A 278 2.13 3.16 17.67
N PRO A 279 1.84 3.46 18.95
CA PRO A 279 2.86 3.55 19.98
C PRO A 279 3.53 2.17 20.19
N PRO A 280 4.81 2.13 20.58
CA PRO A 280 5.48 0.89 20.96
C PRO A 280 4.68 0.16 22.04
N ILE A 281 4.59 -1.17 21.93
CA ILE A 281 3.98 -2.01 22.97
C ILE A 281 4.97 -2.07 24.14
N GLU A 282 4.50 -1.78 25.35
CA GLU A 282 5.33 -1.81 26.56
C GLU A 282 5.88 -3.22 26.80
N GLY A 283 7.20 -3.32 27.05
CA GLY A 283 7.89 -4.60 27.22
C GLY A 283 8.38 -5.28 25.93
N ASN A 284 8.00 -4.78 24.73
CA ASN A 284 8.63 -5.24 23.49
C ASN A 284 10.01 -4.58 23.29
N PRO A 285 11.03 -5.33 22.82
CA PRO A 285 12.31 -4.75 22.45
C PRO A 285 12.11 -3.73 21.33
N ALA A 286 12.92 -2.67 21.33
CA ALA A 286 12.87 -1.66 20.30
C ALA A 286 13.20 -2.27 18.92
N ARG A 287 12.53 -1.80 17.87
CA ARG A 287 12.90 -2.16 16.49
C ARG A 287 14.37 -1.77 16.26
N PRO A 288 15.20 -2.65 15.69
CA PRO A 288 16.57 -2.30 15.33
C PRO A 288 16.56 -1.08 14.41
N ALA A 289 17.40 -0.11 14.76
CA ALA A 289 17.43 1.15 14.06
C ALA A 289 18.23 0.99 12.77
N ASN A 290 17.66 1.41 11.65
CA ASN A 290 18.40 1.45 10.40
C ASN A 290 19.45 2.57 10.48
N LEU A 291 20.71 2.24 10.21
CA LEU A 291 21.84 3.17 10.36
C LEU A 291 21.66 4.46 9.54
N GLU A 292 21.10 4.36 8.33
CA GLU A 292 20.84 5.52 7.48
C GLU A 292 19.81 6.46 8.11
N VAL A 293 18.77 5.89 8.75
CA VAL A 293 17.74 6.65 9.48
C VAL A 293 18.36 7.30 10.72
N LEU A 294 19.24 6.59 11.44
CA LEU A 294 19.97 7.18 12.57
C LEU A 294 20.84 8.35 12.13
N ILE A 295 21.58 8.22 11.03
CA ILE A 295 22.43 9.30 10.50
C ILE A 295 21.56 10.50 10.08
N GLU A 296 20.43 10.29 9.40
CA GLU A 296 19.52 11.38 9.07
C GLU A 296 18.88 12.02 10.31
N GLU A 297 18.46 11.22 11.29
CA GLU A 297 17.89 11.73 12.55
C GLU A 297 18.94 12.50 13.36
N ASP A 298 20.17 12.00 13.41
CA ASP A 298 21.31 12.65 14.06
C ASP A 298 21.64 13.95 13.33
N ASN A 299 21.85 13.94 12.01
CA ASN A 299 22.03 15.16 11.20
C ASN A 299 20.87 16.15 11.33
N ALA A 300 19.64 15.68 11.50
CA ALA A 300 18.47 16.54 11.71
C ALA A 300 18.34 17.04 13.16
N ASN A 301 18.95 16.36 14.12
CA ASN A 301 19.09 16.77 15.52
C ASN A 301 20.31 17.67 15.73
N ASP A 302 21.36 17.51 14.91
CA ASP A 302 22.56 18.32 14.78
C ASP A 302 22.26 19.65 14.05
N LYS A 303 21.04 20.16 14.24
CA LYS A 303 20.68 21.47 13.72
C LYS A 303 21.52 22.52 14.40
N CYS A 304 22.37 23.11 13.55
CA CYS A 304 23.00 24.40 13.70
C CYS A 304 22.12 25.35 14.52
N ASP A 305 22.63 25.79 15.67
CA ASP A 305 21.93 26.74 16.53
C ASP A 305 21.69 28.01 15.72
N VAL A 306 20.42 28.26 15.34
CA VAL A 306 20.02 29.44 14.57
C VAL A 306 20.51 30.72 15.27
N PHE A 307 20.57 30.72 16.60
CA PHE A 307 21.12 31.84 17.36
C PHE A 307 22.64 31.91 17.29
N GLU A 308 23.34 30.79 17.12
CA GLU A 308 24.79 30.76 16.86
C GLU A 308 25.11 31.28 15.46
N ILE A 309 24.39 30.82 14.41
CA ILE A 309 24.52 31.38 13.05
C ILE A 309 24.29 32.89 13.07
N CYS A 310 23.19 33.34 13.69
CA CYS A 310 22.89 34.77 13.78
C CYS A 310 23.92 35.55 14.61
N ARG A 311 24.51 34.94 15.64
CA ARG A 311 25.60 35.56 16.44
C ARG A 311 26.88 35.69 15.61
N THR A 312 27.26 34.65 14.87
CA THR A 312 28.45 34.64 14.01
C THR A 312 28.32 35.66 12.89
N VAL A 313 27.21 35.63 12.14
CA VAL A 313 26.91 36.61 11.08
C VAL A 313 26.93 38.03 11.63
N ARG A 314 26.31 38.27 12.80
CA ARG A 314 26.29 39.60 13.43
C ARG A 314 27.67 40.06 13.88
N ALA A 315 28.49 39.16 14.41
CA ALA A 315 29.86 39.49 14.84
C ALA A 315 30.73 39.86 13.64
N GLU A 316 30.66 39.07 12.58
CA GLU A 316 31.45 39.27 11.37
C GLU A 316 31.06 40.54 10.61
N VAL A 317 29.75 40.81 10.48
CA VAL A 317 29.26 42.07 9.88
C VAL A 317 29.70 43.27 10.71
N ARG A 318 29.70 43.17 12.05
CA ARG A 318 30.14 44.26 12.93
C ARG A 318 31.64 44.52 12.81
N GLU A 319 32.46 43.48 12.83
CA GLU A 319 33.91 43.58 12.64
C GLU A 319 34.25 44.27 11.31
N LYS A 320 33.53 43.92 10.25
CA LYS A 320 33.75 44.46 8.91
C LYS A 320 33.22 45.89 8.78
N LEU A 321 32.09 46.24 9.38
CA LEU A 321 31.57 47.62 9.42
C LEU A 321 32.48 48.60 10.18
N ASP A 322 33.24 48.11 11.15
CA ASP A 322 34.22 48.92 11.90
C ASP A 322 35.56 49.10 11.15
N SER A 323 35.70 48.53 9.94
CA SER A 323 36.90 48.61 9.10
C SER A 323 36.68 49.42 7.82
N ASP A 324 37.74 50.07 7.30
CA ASP A 324 37.72 50.75 6.00
C ASP A 324 37.71 49.72 4.87
N LEU A 325 36.51 49.35 4.41
CA LEU A 325 36.30 48.36 3.35
C LEU A 325 36.29 48.99 1.96
N THR A 326 36.92 48.31 1.00
CA THR A 326 36.70 48.56 -0.42
C THR A 326 35.36 48.00 -0.90
N LEU A 327 34.89 48.43 -2.06
CA LEU A 327 33.58 48.03 -2.62
C LEU A 327 33.51 46.52 -2.90
N GLU A 328 34.63 45.93 -3.32
CA GLU A 328 34.80 44.51 -3.61
C GLU A 328 34.75 43.67 -2.32
N GLU A 329 35.44 44.09 -1.27
CA GLU A 329 35.38 43.42 0.05
C GLU A 329 33.98 43.50 0.66
N ALA A 330 33.29 44.63 0.49
CA ALA A 330 31.90 44.77 0.92
C ALA A 330 30.96 43.79 0.19
N ARG A 331 31.19 43.54 -1.11
CA ARG A 331 30.42 42.56 -1.89
C ARG A 331 30.68 41.12 -1.45
N GLU A 332 31.93 40.76 -1.16
CA GLU A 332 32.27 39.42 -0.66
C GLU A 332 31.61 39.15 0.70
N VAL A 333 31.66 40.12 1.61
CA VAL A 333 30.98 40.02 2.92
C VAL A 333 29.47 39.85 2.75
N LEU A 334 28.83 40.64 1.87
CA LEU A 334 27.40 40.51 1.61
C LEU A 334 27.04 39.15 1.00
N GLN A 335 27.85 38.64 0.07
CA GLN A 335 27.63 37.33 -0.54
C GLN A 335 27.76 36.21 0.49
N LYS A 336 28.78 36.29 1.35
CA LYS A 336 29.00 35.33 2.44
C LYS A 336 27.84 35.35 3.45
N VAL A 337 27.43 36.54 3.91
CA VAL A 337 26.29 36.71 4.83
C VAL A 337 25.00 36.17 4.22
N TYR A 338 24.77 36.37 2.93
CA TYR A 338 23.61 35.83 2.23
C TYR A 338 23.61 34.29 2.25
N THR A 339 24.74 33.67 1.92
CA THR A 339 24.89 32.20 1.95
C THR A 339 24.78 31.63 3.38
N ASP A 340 25.37 32.29 4.38
CA ASP A 340 25.33 31.83 5.78
C ASP A 340 23.93 31.92 6.40
N LEU A 341 23.06 32.82 5.90
CA LEU A 341 21.67 32.96 6.35
C LEU A 341 20.67 32.09 5.57
N GLU A 342 21.08 31.45 4.47
CA GLU A 342 20.23 30.59 3.66
C GLU A 342 19.64 29.39 4.43
N PRO A 343 20.40 28.70 5.33
CA PRO A 343 19.84 27.65 6.18
C PRO A 343 18.79 28.18 7.17
N VAL A 344 18.91 29.43 7.64
CA VAL A 344 17.99 30.05 8.61
C VAL A 344 16.65 30.42 7.95
N THR A 345 16.68 30.85 6.69
CA THR A 345 15.49 31.33 5.97
C THR A 345 14.68 30.21 5.31
N THR A 346 15.30 29.04 5.10
CA THR A 346 14.66 27.84 4.53
C THR A 346 14.18 26.84 5.60
N TYR A 347 14.51 27.07 6.87
CA TYR A 347 14.13 26.20 7.98
C TYR A 347 12.66 26.37 8.40
N SER A 348 11.83 25.35 8.16
CA SER A 348 10.47 25.28 8.69
C SER A 348 10.45 24.66 10.10
N VAL A 349 10.10 25.46 11.10
CA VAL A 349 9.93 25.00 12.48
C VAL A 349 8.69 24.10 12.55
N ARG A 350 8.88 22.79 12.77
CA ARG A 350 7.79 21.91 13.24
C ARG A 350 7.35 22.40 14.61
N ILE A 351 6.19 23.06 14.67
CA ILE A 351 5.51 23.36 15.93
C ILE A 351 5.18 22.02 16.61
N ARG A 352 5.99 21.63 17.60
CA ARG A 352 5.60 20.61 18.58
C ARG A 352 4.36 21.15 19.28
N ARG A 353 3.16 20.67 18.90
CA ARG A 353 1.97 20.81 19.75
C ARG A 353 2.35 20.25 21.11
N LYS A 354 2.39 21.10 22.14
CA LYS A 354 2.60 20.72 23.53
C LYS A 354 1.66 19.57 23.87
N ARG A 355 2.19 18.34 23.90
CA ARG A 355 1.71 17.34 24.85
C ARG A 355 2.24 17.78 26.20
N GLN A 356 1.36 18.34 27.03
CA GLN A 356 1.27 18.10 28.48
C GLN A 356 0.48 19.23 29.16
N SER A 357 -0.76 18.94 29.53
CA SER A 357 -1.37 19.51 30.74
C SER A 357 -2.24 18.50 31.52
N GLY A 358 -2.22 17.21 31.13
CA GLY A 358 -3.03 16.17 31.77
C GLY A 358 -2.29 15.36 32.85
N GLU A 359 -0.99 15.13 32.69
CA GLU A 359 -0.22 14.26 33.60
C GLU A 359 0.12 14.94 34.93
N ARG A 360 0.51 16.23 34.92
CA ARG A 360 0.78 16.97 36.18
C ARG A 360 -0.47 17.13 37.07
N LYS A 361 -1.66 17.24 36.47
CA LYS A 361 -2.92 17.30 37.24
C LYS A 361 -3.26 15.96 37.90
N LYS A 362 -2.95 14.84 37.25
CA LYS A 362 -3.21 13.50 37.79
C LYS A 362 -2.28 13.15 38.95
N GLU A 363 -1.00 13.54 38.87
CA GLU A 363 -0.05 13.34 39.97
C GLU A 363 -0.34 14.25 41.17
N GLU A 364 -0.81 15.49 40.95
CA GLU A 364 -1.25 16.37 42.04
C GLU A 364 -2.56 15.88 42.70
N GLU A 365 -3.53 15.37 41.92
CA GLU A 365 -4.75 14.78 42.50
C GLU A 365 -4.45 13.50 43.30
N GLU A 366 -3.59 12.61 42.82
CA GLU A 366 -3.22 11.39 43.55
C GLU A 366 -2.40 11.69 44.82
N ALA A 367 -1.53 12.71 44.81
CA ALA A 367 -0.79 13.14 45.99
C ALA A 367 -1.71 13.77 47.05
N THR A 368 -2.77 14.46 46.63
CA THR A 368 -3.74 15.08 47.55
C THR A 368 -4.67 14.03 48.17
N LEU A 369 -5.08 13.01 47.40
CA LEU A 369 -5.87 11.86 47.88
C LEU A 369 -5.09 10.98 48.87
N ARG A 370 -3.78 10.81 48.69
CA ARG A 370 -2.92 10.05 49.64
C ARG A 370 -2.74 10.79 50.96
N ARG A 371 -2.61 12.13 50.95
CA ARG A 371 -2.52 12.94 52.18
C ARG A 371 -3.84 13.03 52.96
N GLY A 372 -4.99 12.91 52.28
CA GLY A 372 -6.31 12.85 52.92
C GLY A 372 -6.55 11.55 53.69
N ARG A 373 -6.15 10.39 53.13
CA ARG A 373 -6.31 9.08 53.78
C ARG A 373 -5.41 8.86 55.00
N SER A 374 -4.24 9.50 55.06
CA SER A 374 -3.36 9.44 56.24
C SER A 374 -3.89 10.24 57.45
N LYS A 375 -4.82 11.19 57.25
CA LYS A 375 -5.42 11.98 58.34
C LYS A 375 -6.70 11.39 58.92
N SER A 376 -7.30 10.38 58.28
CA SER A 376 -8.53 9.72 58.75
C SER A 376 -8.30 8.40 59.51
N LEU A 377 -7.04 8.00 59.74
CA LEU A 377 -6.65 6.79 60.47
C LEU A 377 -5.94 7.09 61.80
N GLY A 378 -5.98 8.35 62.23
CA GLY A 378 -5.40 8.82 63.50
C GLY A 378 -6.35 9.79 64.20
N SER A 379 -7.53 9.30 64.58
CA SER A 379 -8.35 9.82 65.69
C SER A 379 -9.28 8.75 66.20
#